data_AF-A0A3C1W7I8-F1
#
_entry.id   AF-A0A3C1W7I8-F1
#
_cell.length_a   1.000
_cell.length_b   1.000
_cell.length_c   1.000
_cell.angle_alpha   90.00
_cell.angle_beta   90.00
_cell.angle_gamma   90.00
#
_symmetry.space_group_name_H-M   'P 1'
#
loop_
_entity.id
_entity.type
_entity.pdbx_description
1 polymer ?
#
loop_
_entity_poly.entity_id
_entity_poly.type
_entity_poly.pdbx_seq_one_letter_code
_entity_poly.pdbx_strand_id
1 'polypeptide(L)'
;DPTDPTDPEVRVVGISHDAERDTTQLTWESAPGQFFEIAKSTDLRTDPATWPRILTEIEASPGAETSLVVDEAAVEAQAFYKVFQTPPPALTSGDGSSREQAIILGRIPSGQVILDTMDSVVGDTEIGLYLANGNLLASNDDDTDLGLLSRITISLAPGTYYIATGAYNTTFNPRGFSVVAPSGIPSAFVVNARFLNPAPRLLRSSGVNTSGAVWFSLVVE
;
A
#
# COMPACT_ATOMS: atom_id res chain seq x y z
N ASP A 1 -8.48 -12.35 -36.75
CA ASP A 1 -7.58 -11.30 -36.26
C ASP A 1 -7.96 -10.99 -34.81
N PRO A 2 -7.38 -11.69 -33.82
CA PRO A 2 -7.66 -11.44 -32.43
C PRO A 2 -6.55 -10.55 -31.84
N THR A 3 -6.91 -9.30 -31.60
CA THR A 3 -6.40 -8.39 -30.57
C THR A 3 -5.21 -8.91 -29.75
N ASP A 4 -4.02 -8.50 -30.17
CA ASP A 4 -2.83 -8.42 -29.33
C ASP A 4 -3.16 -7.58 -28.08
N PRO A 5 -3.17 -8.15 -26.87
CA PRO A 5 -3.25 -7.34 -25.66
C PRO A 5 -1.90 -6.65 -25.53
N THR A 6 -1.77 -5.46 -26.10
CA THR A 6 -0.59 -4.61 -25.89
C THR A 6 -0.44 -4.41 -24.39
N ASP A 7 0.49 -5.14 -23.79
CA ASP A 7 1.04 -4.83 -22.47
C ASP A 7 1.41 -3.34 -22.50
N PRO A 8 0.82 -2.47 -21.66
CA PRO A 8 1.11 -1.05 -21.72
C PRO A 8 2.61 -0.87 -21.58
N GLU A 9 3.26 -0.38 -22.63
CA GLU A 9 4.71 -0.35 -22.72
C GLU A 9 5.26 0.61 -21.65
N VAL A 10 5.82 0.05 -20.57
CA VAL A 10 6.47 0.85 -19.52
C VAL A 10 7.76 1.44 -20.05
N ARG A 11 7.85 2.77 -20.04
CA ARG A 11 9.02 3.49 -20.53
C ARG A 11 10.09 3.60 -19.44
N VAL A 12 11.16 2.83 -19.59
CA VAL A 12 12.39 2.98 -18.78
C VAL A 12 13.13 4.23 -19.26
N VAL A 13 13.41 5.15 -18.35
CA VAL A 13 14.06 6.45 -18.61
C VAL A 13 15.47 6.55 -18.03
N GLY A 14 15.83 5.63 -17.13
CA GLY A 14 17.16 5.57 -16.54
C GLY A 14 17.56 4.16 -16.15
N ILE A 15 18.85 3.88 -16.32
CA ILE A 15 19.53 2.70 -15.78
C ILE A 15 20.88 3.14 -15.25
N SER A 16 21.23 2.69 -14.05
CA SER A 16 22.53 2.94 -13.44
C SER A 16 23.00 1.71 -12.68
N HIS A 17 24.30 1.44 -12.75
CA HIS A 17 24.95 0.34 -12.03
C HIS A 17 26.00 0.93 -11.09
N ASP A 18 25.95 0.53 -9.82
CA ASP A 18 26.96 0.85 -8.81
C ASP A 18 27.91 -0.35 -8.72
N ALA A 19 29.13 -0.19 -9.24
CA ALA A 19 30.15 -1.25 -9.27
C ALA A 19 30.78 -1.55 -7.90
N GLU A 20 30.68 -0.65 -6.92
CA GLU A 20 31.21 -0.90 -5.57
C GLU A 20 30.25 -1.76 -4.75
N ARG A 21 28.95 -1.54 -4.93
CA ARG A 21 27.88 -2.31 -4.27
C ARG A 21 27.36 -3.48 -5.10
N ASP A 22 27.74 -3.53 -6.38
CA ASP A 22 27.26 -4.48 -7.39
C ASP A 22 25.72 -4.45 -7.54
N THR A 23 25.14 -3.24 -7.56
CA THR A 23 23.68 -3.06 -7.63
C THR A 23 23.24 -2.39 -8.92
N THR A 24 22.07 -2.77 -9.43
CA THR A 24 21.43 -2.09 -10.57
C THR A 24 20.18 -1.35 -10.13
N GLN A 25 20.09 -0.07 -10.49
CA GLN A 25 18.93 0.78 -10.30
C GLN A 25 18.29 1.11 -11.64
N LEU A 26 16.96 1.00 -11.69
CA LEU A 26 16.14 1.43 -12.83
C LEU A 26 15.29 2.63 -12.44
N THR A 27 15.04 3.51 -13.41
CA THR A 27 14.04 4.57 -13.34
C THR A 27 13.11 4.45 -14.53
N TRP A 28 11.80 4.44 -14.29
CA TRP A 28 10.78 4.36 -15.34
C TRP A 28 9.64 5.33 -15.08
N GLU A 29 8.95 5.72 -16.16
CA GLU A 29 7.74 6.53 -16.07
C GLU A 29 6.63 5.76 -15.36
N SER A 30 5.96 6.41 -14.42
CA SER A 30 4.89 5.83 -13.63
C SER A 30 3.92 6.90 -13.15
N ALA A 31 2.68 6.51 -12.87
CA ALA A 31 1.70 7.30 -12.14
C ALA A 31 1.44 6.67 -10.76
N PRO A 32 1.13 7.46 -9.73
CA PRO A 32 0.73 6.95 -8.42
C PRO A 32 -0.37 5.89 -8.54
N GLY A 33 -0.31 4.85 -7.70
CA GLY A 33 -1.26 3.73 -7.69
C GLY A 33 -1.04 2.66 -8.77
N GLN A 34 -0.09 2.85 -9.71
CA GLN A 34 0.34 1.77 -10.59
C GLN A 34 1.20 0.77 -9.84
N PHE A 35 1.18 -0.48 -10.31
CA PHE A 35 2.01 -1.57 -9.80
C PHE A 35 2.89 -2.14 -10.90
N PHE A 36 4.05 -2.62 -10.50
CA PHE A 36 5.05 -3.15 -11.40
C PHE A 36 5.71 -4.42 -10.89
N GLU A 37 6.27 -5.16 -11.82
CA GLU A 37 7.20 -6.25 -11.58
C GLU A 37 8.44 -6.08 -12.47
N ILE A 38 9.58 -6.58 -12.00
CA ILE A 38 10.84 -6.58 -12.75
C ILE A 38 11.19 -8.01 -13.09
N ALA A 39 11.43 -8.25 -14.37
CA ALA A 39 12.02 -9.50 -14.84
C ALA A 39 13.46 -9.30 -15.29
N LYS A 40 14.27 -10.35 -15.15
CA LYS A 40 15.69 -10.36 -15.52
C LYS A 40 16.01 -11.57 -16.39
N SER A 41 16.88 -11.39 -17.39
CA SER A 41 17.43 -12.46 -18.22
C SER A 41 18.85 -12.12 -18.66
N THR A 42 19.66 -13.14 -18.91
CA THR A 42 20.95 -13.00 -19.60
C THR A 42 20.83 -13.28 -21.11
N ASP A 43 19.65 -13.71 -21.57
CA ASP A 43 19.34 -13.98 -22.97
C ASP A 43 18.23 -13.04 -23.46
N LEU A 44 18.61 -12.12 -24.36
CA LEU A 44 17.69 -11.19 -25.03
C LEU A 44 16.77 -11.85 -26.06
N ARG A 45 17.06 -13.10 -26.46
CA ARG A 45 16.34 -13.77 -27.55
C ARG A 45 15.04 -14.42 -27.08
N THR A 46 14.90 -14.65 -25.79
CA THR A 46 13.70 -15.21 -25.20
C THR A 46 12.66 -14.12 -24.99
N ASP A 47 11.38 -14.49 -25.07
CA ASP A 47 10.27 -13.58 -24.81
C ASP A 47 10.39 -13.01 -23.39
N PRO A 48 10.45 -11.67 -23.20
CA PRO A 48 10.49 -11.05 -21.89
C PRO A 48 9.37 -11.49 -20.95
N ALA A 49 8.19 -11.81 -21.47
CA ALA A 49 7.07 -12.32 -20.67
C ALA A 49 7.43 -13.61 -19.91
N THR A 50 8.40 -14.38 -20.41
CA THR A 50 8.88 -15.64 -19.82
C THR A 50 10.09 -15.48 -18.90
N TRP A 51 10.68 -14.28 -18.81
CA TRP A 51 11.84 -14.03 -17.97
C TRP A 51 11.50 -14.19 -16.48
N PRO A 52 12.39 -14.75 -15.65
CA PRO A 52 12.21 -14.83 -14.20
C PRO A 52 11.90 -13.46 -13.59
N ARG A 53 10.86 -13.39 -12.75
CA ARG A 53 10.55 -12.20 -11.94
C ARG A 53 11.49 -12.14 -10.75
N ILE A 54 12.22 -11.04 -10.64
CA ILE A 54 13.17 -10.81 -9.55
C ILE A 54 12.59 -9.88 -8.49
N LEU A 55 11.62 -9.04 -8.87
CA LEU A 55 10.84 -8.20 -7.95
C LEU A 55 9.39 -8.16 -8.42
N THR A 56 8.46 -8.18 -7.47
CA THR A 56 7.02 -8.15 -7.71
C THR A 56 6.36 -7.15 -6.76
N GLU A 57 5.12 -6.78 -7.05
CA GLU A 57 4.30 -5.93 -6.16
C GLU A 57 4.92 -4.55 -5.88
N ILE A 58 5.69 -4.02 -6.84
CA ILE A 58 6.32 -2.70 -6.72
C ILE A 58 5.23 -1.65 -6.94
N GLU A 59 4.90 -0.89 -5.90
CA GLU A 59 4.01 0.26 -6.05
C GLU A 59 4.77 1.47 -6.61
N ALA A 60 4.11 2.20 -7.50
CA ALA A 60 4.63 3.44 -8.05
C ALA A 60 4.99 4.45 -6.96
N SER A 61 6.09 5.17 -7.17
CA SER A 61 6.40 6.34 -6.35
C SER A 61 5.34 7.47 -6.57
N PRO A 62 5.16 8.40 -5.63
CA PRO A 62 4.17 9.48 -5.73
C PRO A 62 4.37 10.48 -6.90
N GLY A 63 5.47 10.37 -7.65
CA GLY A 63 5.82 11.25 -8.76
C GLY A 63 5.45 10.67 -10.13
N ALA A 64 5.97 11.32 -11.18
CA ALA A 64 5.82 10.85 -12.57
C ALA A 64 6.81 9.72 -12.94
N GLU A 65 7.69 9.34 -12.01
CA GLU A 65 8.70 8.31 -12.19
C GLU A 65 8.85 7.49 -10.91
N THR A 66 9.18 6.22 -11.08
CA THR A 66 9.61 5.32 -10.00
C THR A 66 11.07 4.98 -10.21
N SER A 67 11.87 5.12 -9.16
CA SER A 67 13.30 4.79 -9.18
C SER A 67 13.62 3.82 -8.05
N LEU A 68 14.15 2.65 -8.39
CA LEU A 68 14.34 1.55 -7.46
C LEU A 68 15.62 0.76 -7.79
N VAL A 69 16.36 0.35 -6.76
CA VAL A 69 17.39 -0.69 -6.88
C VAL A 69 16.68 -2.01 -7.14
N VAL A 70 16.79 -2.51 -8.36
CA VAL A 70 16.05 -3.71 -8.80
C VAL A 70 16.83 -5.00 -8.62
N ASP A 71 18.13 -4.90 -8.42
CA ASP A 71 19.06 -6.02 -8.33
C ASP A 71 20.16 -5.65 -7.35
N GLU A 72 20.19 -6.30 -6.18
CA GLU A 72 21.17 -6.04 -5.13
C GLU A 72 22.47 -6.85 -5.31
N ALA A 73 22.52 -7.75 -6.30
CA ALA A 73 23.67 -8.60 -6.61
C ALA A 73 23.73 -8.85 -8.12
N ALA A 74 24.04 -7.80 -8.88
CA ALA A 74 24.12 -7.78 -10.34
C ALA A 74 25.40 -8.46 -10.87
N VAL A 75 25.67 -9.67 -10.37
CA VAL A 75 26.90 -10.43 -10.57
C VAL A 75 27.16 -10.84 -12.03
N GLU A 76 26.12 -10.84 -12.87
CA GLU A 76 26.23 -11.19 -14.27
C GLU A 76 26.87 -10.05 -15.07
N ALA A 77 27.95 -10.37 -15.79
CA ALA A 77 28.65 -9.42 -16.67
C ALA A 77 27.73 -8.76 -17.73
N GLN A 78 26.60 -9.41 -18.06
CA GLN A 78 25.55 -8.86 -18.88
C GLN A 78 24.19 -9.40 -18.44
N ALA A 79 23.27 -8.49 -18.11
CA ALA A 79 21.89 -8.79 -17.81
C ALA A 79 20.96 -7.80 -18.53
N PHE A 80 19.73 -8.24 -18.77
CA PHE A 80 18.65 -7.48 -19.36
C PHE A 80 17.48 -7.46 -18.41
N TYR A 81 16.83 -6.31 -18.32
CA TYR A 81 15.70 -6.09 -17.43
C TYR A 81 14.48 -5.68 -18.23
N LYS A 82 13.30 -6.13 -17.80
CA LYS A 82 12.01 -5.68 -18.32
C LYS A 82 11.13 -5.28 -17.16
N VAL A 83 10.55 -4.09 -17.24
CA VAL A 83 9.52 -3.61 -16.33
C VAL A 83 8.17 -3.94 -16.94
N PHE A 84 7.32 -4.61 -16.17
CA PHE A 84 5.92 -4.87 -16.54
C PHE A 84 5.03 -4.06 -15.62
N GLN A 85 4.01 -3.42 -16.17
CA GLN A 85 2.93 -2.88 -15.36
C GLN A 85 1.95 -4.01 -15.05
N THR A 86 1.66 -4.22 -13.77
CA THR A 86 0.70 -5.21 -13.32
C THR A 86 -0.57 -4.53 -12.82
N PRO A 87 -1.71 -5.24 -12.81
CA PRO A 87 -2.82 -4.83 -11.97
C PRO A 87 -2.37 -4.69 -10.51
N PRO A 88 -3.06 -3.86 -9.70
CA PRO A 88 -2.83 -3.85 -8.25
C PRO A 88 -2.93 -5.27 -7.68
N PRO A 89 -2.00 -5.69 -6.80
CA PRO A 89 -1.99 -7.00 -6.19
C PRO A 89 -3.38 -7.38 -5.67
N ALA A 90 -3.74 -8.65 -5.84
CA ALA A 90 -4.94 -9.17 -5.22
C ALA A 90 -4.77 -9.07 -3.70
N LEU A 91 -5.52 -8.18 -3.07
CA LEU A 91 -5.53 -8.12 -1.61
C LEU A 91 -6.10 -9.45 -1.10
N THR A 92 -5.34 -10.18 -0.30
CA THR A 92 -5.86 -11.27 0.52
C THR A 92 -6.25 -10.69 1.87
N SER A 93 -7.50 -10.86 2.30
CA SER A 93 -7.89 -10.39 3.62
C SER A 93 -7.22 -11.27 4.67
N GLY A 94 -6.39 -10.67 5.52
CA GLY A 94 -5.87 -11.34 6.71
C GLY A 94 -6.80 -11.16 7.91
N ASP A 95 -6.25 -11.41 9.11
CA ASP A 95 -6.93 -11.33 10.40
C ASP A 95 -6.79 -9.98 11.12
N GLY A 96 -6.03 -9.04 10.56
CA GLY A 96 -5.76 -7.71 11.09
C GLY A 96 -4.63 -7.66 12.12
N SER A 97 -3.93 -8.77 12.37
CA SER A 97 -2.86 -8.84 13.39
C SER A 97 -1.60 -8.02 13.05
N SER A 98 -1.40 -7.73 11.76
CA SER A 98 -0.25 -7.01 11.20
C SER A 98 -0.66 -6.35 9.87
N ARG A 99 0.18 -5.47 9.32
CA ARG A 99 -0.09 -4.87 8.00
C ARG A 99 -0.17 -5.93 6.89
N GLU A 100 0.65 -6.99 6.97
CA GLU A 100 0.68 -8.07 5.99
C GLU A 100 -0.57 -8.93 6.08
N GLN A 101 -1.21 -8.94 7.26
CA GLN A 101 -2.49 -9.58 7.52
C GLN A 101 -3.64 -8.57 7.58
N ALA A 102 -3.50 -7.38 6.98
CA ALA A 102 -4.53 -6.36 7.07
C ALA A 102 -5.88 -6.85 6.52
N ILE A 103 -6.95 -6.48 7.23
CA ILE A 103 -8.33 -6.75 6.82
C ILE A 103 -8.71 -5.80 5.69
N ILE A 104 -9.25 -6.32 4.60
CA ILE A 104 -9.59 -5.48 3.45
C ILE A 104 -10.82 -4.64 3.77
N LEU A 105 -10.67 -3.32 3.64
CA LEU A 105 -11.79 -2.39 3.64
C LEU A 105 -12.42 -2.30 2.25
N GLY A 106 -11.58 -2.28 1.21
CA GLY A 106 -11.99 -2.38 -0.19
C GLY A 106 -11.24 -1.40 -1.09
N ARG A 107 -11.90 -0.98 -2.17
CA ARG A 107 -11.38 -0.04 -3.17
C ARG A 107 -12.28 1.19 -3.29
N ILE A 108 -11.69 2.38 -3.35
CA ILE A 108 -12.39 3.65 -3.59
C ILE A 108 -11.68 4.46 -4.68
N PRO A 109 -12.36 5.41 -5.34
CA PRO A 109 -11.66 6.35 -6.21
C PRO A 109 -10.80 7.32 -5.39
N SER A 110 -9.84 7.97 -6.05
CA SER A 110 -9.08 9.09 -5.50
C SER A 110 -9.96 10.31 -5.22
N GLY A 111 -9.58 11.08 -4.21
CA GLY A 111 -10.33 12.24 -3.74
C GLY A 111 -10.57 12.23 -2.23
N GLN A 112 -11.56 13.01 -1.78
CA GLN A 112 -11.85 13.20 -0.36
C GLN A 112 -12.52 11.97 0.26
N VAL A 113 -11.96 11.49 1.36
CA VAL A 113 -12.46 10.38 2.17
C VAL A 113 -12.55 10.80 3.64
N ILE A 114 -13.56 10.28 4.33
CA ILE A 114 -13.67 10.30 5.78
C ILE A 114 -13.44 8.88 6.27
N LEU A 115 -12.41 8.68 7.09
CA LEU A 115 -12.14 7.45 7.81
C LEU A 115 -12.57 7.66 9.26
N ASP A 116 -13.36 6.76 9.83
CA ASP A 116 -13.72 6.84 11.25
C ASP A 116 -13.85 5.46 11.90
N THR A 117 -13.83 5.45 13.24
CA THR A 117 -13.98 4.24 14.06
C THR A 117 -15.39 4.09 14.63
N MET A 118 -16.38 4.78 14.05
CA MET A 118 -17.79 4.66 14.46
C MET A 118 -18.24 3.19 14.41
N ASP A 119 -19.12 2.80 15.35
CA ASP A 119 -19.59 1.43 15.57
C ASP A 119 -18.56 0.47 16.20
N SER A 120 -17.36 0.93 16.56
CA SER A 120 -16.42 0.13 17.37
C SER A 120 -17.05 -0.27 18.70
N VAL A 121 -16.78 -1.51 19.12
CA VAL A 121 -17.15 -1.99 20.47
C VAL A 121 -16.18 -1.43 21.51
N VAL A 122 -14.94 -1.20 21.10
CA VAL A 122 -13.97 -0.40 21.84
C VAL A 122 -14.49 1.03 21.90
N GLY A 123 -14.69 1.56 23.12
CA GLY A 123 -15.33 2.85 23.33
C GLY A 123 -14.39 4.06 23.28
N ASP A 124 -13.09 3.83 23.29
CA ASP A 124 -12.04 4.84 23.22
C ASP A 124 -10.97 4.34 22.25
N THR A 125 -10.92 4.92 21.05
CA THR A 125 -10.12 4.42 19.93
C THR A 125 -9.16 5.49 19.43
N GLU A 126 -8.05 5.06 18.86
CA GLU A 126 -7.15 5.89 18.05
C GLU A 126 -7.00 5.28 16.66
N ILE A 127 -6.84 6.12 15.63
CA ILE A 127 -6.66 5.72 14.24
C ILE A 127 -5.40 6.35 13.64
N GLY A 128 -4.63 5.57 12.89
CA GLY A 128 -3.48 6.02 12.10
C GLY A 128 -3.61 5.56 10.65
N LEU A 129 -3.32 6.46 9.70
CA LEU A 129 -3.35 6.21 8.26
C LEU A 129 -1.94 6.28 7.67
N TYR A 130 -1.52 5.22 7.00
CA TYR A 130 -0.20 5.04 6.43
C TYR A 130 -0.24 4.91 4.90
N LEU A 131 0.78 5.44 4.25
CA LEU A 131 1.14 5.08 2.87
C LEU A 131 1.74 3.67 2.83
N ALA A 132 1.77 3.06 1.65
CA ALA A 132 2.41 1.76 1.41
C ALA A 132 3.91 1.72 1.77
N ASN A 133 4.61 2.85 1.71
CA ASN A 133 6.01 2.97 2.13
C ASN A 133 6.19 3.10 3.66
N GLY A 134 5.11 3.05 4.43
CA GLY A 134 5.13 3.12 5.90
C GLY A 134 5.18 4.54 6.46
N ASN A 135 5.11 5.59 5.65
CA ASN A 135 4.98 6.94 6.17
C ASN A 135 3.56 7.17 6.73
N LEU A 136 3.47 7.69 7.96
CA LEU A 136 2.20 8.12 8.54
C LEU A 136 1.73 9.41 7.86
N LEU A 137 0.52 9.40 7.31
CA LEU A 137 -0.12 10.57 6.71
C LEU A 137 -0.91 11.38 7.72
N ALA A 138 -1.68 10.69 8.56
CA ALA A 138 -2.57 11.31 9.52
C ALA A 138 -2.87 10.32 10.66
N SER A 139 -3.15 10.87 11.83
CA SER A 139 -3.69 10.12 12.97
C SER A 139 -4.70 10.98 13.71
N ASN A 140 -5.62 10.34 14.41
CA ASN A 140 -6.52 11.01 15.33
C ASN A 140 -6.83 10.10 16.54
N ASP A 141 -7.01 10.72 17.70
CA ASP A 141 -7.43 10.13 18.97
C ASP A 141 -8.95 10.32 19.08
N ASP A 142 -9.39 11.57 19.24
CA ASP A 142 -10.80 11.92 19.40
C ASP A 142 -11.35 12.79 18.26
N ASP A 143 -12.59 12.54 17.87
CA ASP A 143 -13.39 13.46 17.08
C ASP A 143 -14.51 14.07 17.94
N THR A 144 -14.65 15.39 17.87
CA THR A 144 -15.60 16.14 18.72
C THR A 144 -17.05 15.70 18.52
N ASP A 145 -17.43 15.27 17.31
CA ASP A 145 -18.79 14.80 17.02
C ASP A 145 -18.99 13.32 17.35
N LEU A 146 -17.92 12.55 17.53
CA LEU A 146 -17.95 11.13 17.85
C LEU A 146 -17.57 10.80 19.30
N GLY A 147 -17.13 11.78 20.09
CA GLY A 147 -16.66 11.57 21.46
C GLY A 147 -15.24 10.98 21.47
N LEU A 148 -15.07 9.83 22.12
CA LEU A 148 -13.78 9.13 22.24
C LEU A 148 -13.45 8.23 21.02
N LEU A 149 -14.18 8.44 19.91
CA LEU A 149 -13.93 7.71 18.68
C LEU A 149 -13.24 8.64 17.68
N SER A 150 -12.37 8.07 16.87
CA SER A 150 -11.49 8.84 15.99
C SER A 150 -12.08 9.05 14.61
N ARG A 151 -11.66 10.15 13.97
CA ARG A 151 -11.94 10.43 12.56
C ARG A 151 -10.74 11.10 11.86
N ILE A 152 -10.46 10.69 10.63
CA ILE A 152 -9.56 11.38 9.70
C ILE A 152 -10.38 11.83 8.49
N THR A 153 -10.27 13.10 8.11
CA THR A 153 -10.80 13.62 6.83
C THR A 153 -9.64 14.08 5.96
N ILE A 154 -9.45 13.45 4.82
CA ILE A 154 -8.25 13.64 3.98
C ILE A 154 -8.57 13.40 2.50
N SER A 155 -7.78 13.99 1.60
CA SER A 155 -7.80 13.66 0.18
C SER A 155 -6.69 12.65 -0.14
N LEU A 156 -7.06 11.51 -0.72
CA LEU A 156 -6.11 10.45 -1.08
C LEU A 156 -5.86 10.44 -2.59
N ALA A 157 -4.59 10.40 -2.95
CA ALA A 157 -4.15 10.08 -4.31
C ALA A 157 -4.26 8.57 -4.55
N PRO A 158 -4.27 8.10 -5.80
CA PRO A 158 -4.21 6.67 -6.08
C PRO A 158 -3.02 6.00 -5.39
N GLY A 159 -3.23 4.80 -4.85
CA GLY A 159 -2.23 4.07 -4.06
C GLY A 159 -2.83 3.10 -3.05
N THR A 160 -1.96 2.34 -2.37
CA THR A 160 -2.33 1.49 -1.24
C THR A 160 -2.10 2.20 0.09
N TYR A 161 -3.10 2.08 0.95
CA TYR A 161 -3.10 2.67 2.28
C TYR A 161 -3.35 1.59 3.32
N TYR A 162 -2.68 1.74 4.46
CA TYR A 162 -2.88 0.91 5.63
C TYR A 162 -3.43 1.74 6.77
N ILE A 163 -4.41 1.20 7.47
CA ILE A 163 -5.08 1.86 8.58
C ILE A 163 -4.83 1.00 9.83
N ALA A 164 -4.25 1.59 10.86
CA ALA A 164 -4.08 0.95 12.15
C ALA A 164 -5.07 1.56 13.14
N THR A 165 -5.81 0.73 13.88
CA THR A 165 -6.64 1.16 14.99
C THR A 165 -6.15 0.55 16.30
N GLY A 166 -6.17 1.32 17.38
CA GLY A 166 -5.85 0.85 18.73
C GLY A 166 -6.80 1.47 19.76
N ALA A 167 -6.79 0.93 20.98
CA ALA A 167 -7.46 1.58 22.10
C ALA A 167 -6.53 2.63 22.72
N TYR A 168 -7.07 3.64 23.40
CA TYR A 168 -6.24 4.60 24.12
C TYR A 168 -5.28 3.89 25.12
N ASN A 169 -3.96 4.11 25.12
CA ASN A 169 -3.15 5.08 24.36
C ASN A 169 -2.20 4.37 23.38
N THR A 170 -2.33 4.70 22.10
CA THR A 170 -1.69 4.09 20.94
C THR A 170 -0.70 5.06 20.33
N THR A 171 0.54 4.60 20.18
CA THR A 171 1.59 5.37 19.53
C THR A 171 1.79 4.89 18.08
N PHE A 172 1.63 5.81 17.13
CA PHE A 172 1.88 5.60 15.71
C PHE A 172 3.28 6.10 15.34
N ASN A 173 4.15 5.22 14.83
CA ASN A 173 5.46 5.63 14.33
C ASN A 173 5.31 6.49 13.05
N PRO A 174 5.93 7.68 12.96
CA PRO A 174 5.84 8.51 11.76
C PRO A 174 6.50 7.90 10.51
N ARG A 175 7.45 6.97 10.67
CA ARG A 175 8.19 6.34 9.56
C ARG A 175 8.34 4.84 9.76
N GLY A 176 7.66 4.06 8.94
CA GLY A 176 7.55 2.61 9.06
C GLY A 176 6.31 2.19 9.85
N PHE A 177 5.96 0.91 9.76
CA PHE A 177 4.69 0.38 10.24
C PHE A 177 4.67 -0.03 11.73
N SER A 178 5.52 0.57 12.57
CA SER A 178 5.52 0.25 14.01
C SER A 178 4.38 1.00 14.71
N VAL A 179 3.47 0.25 15.31
CA VAL A 179 2.36 0.78 16.12
C VAL A 179 2.36 0.07 17.47
N VAL A 180 2.37 0.84 18.55
CA VAL A 180 2.31 0.32 19.91
C VAL A 180 0.94 0.67 20.48
N ALA A 181 0.07 -0.32 20.57
CA ALA A 181 -1.28 -0.18 21.13
C ALA A 181 -1.43 -1.05 22.40
N PRO A 182 -2.38 -0.73 23.29
CA PRO A 182 -2.73 -1.59 24.41
C PRO A 182 -3.08 -3.01 23.97
N SER A 183 -2.64 -4.00 24.75
CA SER A 183 -2.95 -5.42 24.54
C SER A 183 -4.07 -5.88 25.47
N GLY A 184 -4.57 -7.11 25.23
CA GLY A 184 -5.64 -7.71 26.02
C GLY A 184 -7.04 -7.18 25.71
N ILE A 185 -7.23 -6.46 24.60
CA ILE A 185 -8.53 -5.95 24.15
C ILE A 185 -9.21 -7.00 23.25
N PRO A 186 -10.28 -7.70 23.72
CA PRO A 186 -10.98 -8.71 22.93
C PRO A 186 -12.11 -8.11 22.07
N SER A 187 -12.37 -6.82 22.23
CA SER A 187 -13.46 -6.10 21.57
C SER A 187 -13.08 -5.70 20.16
N ALA A 188 -14.08 -5.66 19.27
CA ALA A 188 -13.87 -5.33 17.87
C ALA A 188 -13.65 -3.83 17.67
N PHE A 189 -12.70 -3.53 16.79
CA PHE A 189 -12.55 -2.24 16.14
C PHE A 189 -13.30 -2.28 14.80
N VAL A 190 -14.00 -1.21 14.48
CA VAL A 190 -14.66 -1.01 13.19
C VAL A 190 -13.94 0.15 12.49
N VAL A 191 -13.70 0.02 11.19
CA VAL A 191 -13.28 1.14 10.34
C VAL A 191 -14.30 1.34 9.25
N ASN A 192 -14.78 2.58 9.15
CA ASN A 192 -15.63 3.06 8.07
C ASN A 192 -14.81 3.95 7.14
N ALA A 193 -14.93 3.75 5.83
CA ALA A 193 -14.45 4.71 4.83
C ALA A 193 -15.63 5.26 4.04
N ARG A 194 -15.93 6.54 4.23
CA ARG A 194 -16.94 7.27 3.48
C ARG A 194 -16.27 8.13 2.42
N PHE A 195 -16.48 7.73 1.19
CA PHE A 195 -16.04 8.47 0.02
C PHE A 195 -17.16 9.40 -0.46
N LEU A 196 -16.83 10.62 -0.88
CA LEU A 196 -17.83 11.67 -1.12
C LEU A 196 -18.12 11.97 -2.61
N ASN A 197 -17.21 11.75 -3.56
CA ASN A 197 -17.36 12.18 -4.96
C ASN A 197 -16.63 11.27 -5.97
N PRO A 198 -17.24 10.73 -7.05
CA PRO A 198 -18.47 11.22 -7.69
C PRO A 198 -19.75 10.52 -7.22
N ALA A 199 -19.66 9.40 -6.50
CA ALA A 199 -20.80 8.70 -5.92
C ALA A 199 -20.45 8.32 -4.47
N PRO A 200 -21.25 8.76 -3.47
CA PRO A 200 -20.99 8.41 -2.10
C PRO A 200 -20.95 6.90 -1.90
N ARG A 201 -19.84 6.40 -1.36
CA ARG A 201 -19.65 4.97 -1.06
C ARG A 201 -19.19 4.84 0.38
N LEU A 202 -19.82 3.92 1.10
CA LEU A 202 -19.40 3.52 2.43
C LEU A 202 -18.80 2.11 2.33
N LEU A 203 -17.55 1.99 2.72
CA LEU A 203 -16.92 0.72 3.02
C LEU A 203 -16.84 0.55 4.53
N ARG A 204 -17.01 -0.67 5.01
CA ARG A 204 -16.92 -1.00 6.42
C ARG A 204 -16.28 -2.36 6.59
N SER A 205 -15.36 -2.45 7.54
CA SER A 205 -14.84 -3.72 8.03
C SER A 205 -14.59 -3.67 9.52
N SER A 206 -14.42 -4.83 10.14
CA SER A 206 -14.14 -4.93 11.57
C SER A 206 -13.17 -6.06 11.87
N GLY A 207 -12.43 -5.92 12.97
CA GLY A 207 -11.44 -6.89 13.40
C GLY A 207 -11.14 -6.83 14.89
N VAL A 208 -10.48 -7.86 15.39
CA VAL A 208 -10.03 -7.97 16.79
C VAL A 208 -8.57 -8.41 16.77
N ASN A 209 -7.74 -7.73 17.54
CA ASN A 209 -6.37 -8.17 17.82
C ASN A 209 -6.08 -7.96 19.31
N THR A 210 -5.98 -9.04 20.07
CA THR A 210 -5.66 -8.95 21.50
C THR A 210 -4.19 -8.64 21.76
N SER A 211 -3.34 -8.69 20.73
CA SER A 211 -1.90 -8.43 20.87
C SER A 211 -1.51 -6.97 20.58
N GLY A 212 -2.44 -6.12 20.13
CA GLY A 212 -2.17 -4.72 19.81
C GLY A 212 -3.14 -4.16 18.76
N ALA A 213 -2.61 -3.37 17.83
CA ALA A 213 -3.44 -2.69 16.83
C ALA A 213 -4.11 -3.67 15.85
N VAL A 214 -5.29 -3.30 15.36
CA VAL A 214 -5.96 -3.97 14.24
C VAL A 214 -5.64 -3.22 12.95
N TRP A 215 -5.18 -3.96 11.94
CA TRP A 215 -4.79 -3.40 10.66
C TRP A 215 -5.84 -3.63 9.58
N PHE A 216 -6.11 -2.60 8.79
CA PHE A 216 -6.96 -2.62 7.62
C PHE A 216 -6.21 -2.10 6.39
N SER A 217 -6.65 -2.49 5.19
CA SER A 217 -6.10 -2.00 3.92
C SER A 217 -7.18 -1.39 3.03
N LEU A 218 -6.80 -0.34 2.32
CA LEU A 218 -7.64 0.42 1.40
C LEU A 218 -6.83 0.71 0.12
N VAL A 219 -7.40 0.39 -1.03
CA VAL A 219 -6.82 0.78 -2.32
C VAL A 219 -7.59 1.96 -2.89
N VAL A 220 -6.85 2.96 -3.36
CA VAL A 220 -7.37 4.17 -3.98
C VAL A 220 -6.99 4.14 -5.47
N GLU A 221 -7.96 4.33 -6.36
CA GLU A 221 -7.80 4.27 -7.83
C GLU A 221 -8.12 5.60 -8.53
#